data_AF-A0A7D9EPY2-F1
#
_entry.id   AF-A0A7D9EPY2-F1
#
_cell.length_a   1.000
_cell.length_b   1.000
_cell.length_c   1.000
_cell.angle_alpha   90.00
_cell.angle_beta   90.00
_cell.angle_gamma   90.00
#
_symmetry.space_group_name_H-M   'P 1'
#
loop_
_entity.id
_entity.type
_entity.pdbx_description
1 polymer ?
#
loop_
_entity_poly.entity_id
_entity_poly.type
_entity_poly.pdbx_seq_one_letter_code
_entity_poly.pdbx_strand_id
1 'polypeptide(L)'
;MTEKPWNEGQTDTRRARLWQRQEEIEETLQKNLNHTLVTAVHLLVNQPSAEQRLSEQNFHNKHKIFVHRINALPKYRDFFDYVNDRLQNQLVVMMNMDIYIGEGFEMVNKTFLVKSNKAYVLTRHGRLEKKCNMGGKRGYCGANYIRSHDAYIFVLTQPLDESVLAELDYDMNVLGAENRLIWVLRNRVKKRLLNPCEHLKTYHNHCVDIHGSVRPRIDKGGYKGGGVEPSGL
;
A
#
# COMPACT_ATOMS: atom_id res chain seq x y z
N MET A 1 10.33 -0.03 4.47
CA MET A 1 11.05 0.70 5.53
C MET A 1 12.24 1.41 4.90
N THR A 2 12.10 2.67 4.49
CA THR A 2 13.24 3.58 4.28
C THR A 2 12.74 5.01 4.26
N GLU A 3 13.09 5.75 5.31
CA GLU A 3 13.62 7.08 5.08
C GLU A 3 15.15 7.01 5.21
N LYS A 4 15.83 8.02 4.64
CA LYS A 4 17.28 8.10 4.42
C LYS A 4 18.13 7.61 5.60
N PRO A 5 19.35 7.07 5.35
CA PRO A 5 20.29 6.70 6.40
C PRO A 5 20.56 7.87 7.36
N TRP A 6 20.82 7.50 8.61
CA TRP A 6 21.19 8.39 9.71
C TRP A 6 22.37 9.29 9.33
N ASN A 7 22.23 10.60 9.57
CA ASN A 7 23.32 11.57 9.56
C ASN A 7 23.38 12.22 10.95
N GLU A 8 24.58 12.31 11.53
CA GLU A 8 24.85 12.87 12.88
C GLU A 8 24.45 14.35 13.07
N GLY A 9 23.99 15.02 12.00
CA GLY A 9 23.56 16.43 12.01
C GLY A 9 22.05 16.69 12.07
N GLN A 10 21.20 15.71 12.41
CA GLN A 10 19.75 15.93 12.53
C GLN A 10 19.37 16.48 13.92
N THR A 11 18.53 17.53 13.96
CA THR A 11 18.01 18.10 15.22
C THR A 11 17.20 17.07 16.01
N ASP A 12 17.23 17.16 17.33
CA ASP A 12 16.55 16.23 18.26
C ASP A 12 15.05 16.05 17.94
N THR A 13 14.41 17.13 17.47
CA THR A 13 13.01 17.14 17.00
C THR A 13 12.74 16.31 15.74
N ARG A 14 13.67 16.26 14.78
CA ARG A 14 13.53 15.46 13.57
C ARG A 14 13.70 13.98 13.88
N ARG A 15 14.67 13.66 14.74
CA ARG A 15 14.93 12.31 15.23
C ARG A 15 13.72 11.72 15.94
N ALA A 16 13.12 12.49 16.85
CA ALA A 16 11.90 12.10 17.55
C ALA A 16 10.75 11.78 16.56
N ARG A 17 10.56 12.60 15.52
CA ARG A 17 9.52 12.36 14.50
C ARG A 17 9.77 11.11 13.67
N LEU A 18 11.02 10.84 13.28
CA LEU A 18 11.39 9.61 12.56
C LEU A 18 11.08 8.36 13.38
N TRP A 19 11.39 8.38 14.68
CA TRP A 19 11.03 7.29 15.57
C TRP A 19 9.52 7.13 15.71
N GLN A 20 8.79 8.23 15.89
CA GLN A 20 7.33 8.16 15.98
C GLN A 20 6.70 7.59 14.71
N ARG A 21 7.23 7.92 13.52
CA ARG A 21 6.79 7.32 12.27
C ARG A 21 7.10 5.83 12.19
N GLN A 22 8.29 5.43 12.62
CA GLN A 22 8.67 4.03 12.63
C GLN A 22 7.72 3.22 13.54
N GLU A 23 7.36 3.75 14.70
CA GLU A 23 6.36 3.14 15.59
C GLU A 23 4.97 3.04 14.93
N GLU A 24 4.54 4.04 14.14
CA GLU A 24 3.27 3.95 13.39
C GLU A 24 3.29 2.80 12.38
N ILE A 25 4.40 2.63 11.64
CA ILE A 25 4.57 1.54 10.67
C ILE A 25 4.54 0.19 11.38
N GLU A 26 5.19 0.07 12.53
CA GLU A 26 5.22 -1.15 13.33
C GLU A 26 3.86 -1.50 13.92
N GLU A 27 3.14 -0.50 14.45
CA GLU A 27 1.78 -0.68 14.93
C GLU A 27 0.83 -1.11 13.80
N THR A 28 0.99 -0.51 12.61
CA THR A 28 0.21 -0.86 11.42
C THR A 28 0.48 -2.29 10.98
N LEU A 29 1.76 -2.68 10.92
CA LEU A 29 2.16 -4.05 10.63
C LEU A 29 1.55 -5.02 11.65
N GLN A 30 1.63 -4.72 12.94
CA GLN A 30 1.06 -5.56 13.99
C GLN A 30 -0.46 -5.72 13.84
N LYS A 31 -1.19 -4.67 13.47
CA LYS A 31 -2.64 -4.73 13.20
C LYS A 31 -2.94 -5.68 12.04
N ASN A 32 -2.19 -5.59 10.93
CA ASN A 32 -2.35 -6.50 9.80
C ASN A 32 -2.01 -7.96 10.16
N LEU A 33 -0.97 -8.20 10.96
CA LEU A 33 -0.60 -9.55 11.41
C LEU A 33 -1.68 -10.20 12.28
N ASN A 34 -2.36 -9.39 13.09
CA ASN A 34 -3.45 -9.84 13.94
C ASN A 34 -4.77 -10.03 13.19
N HIS A 35 -4.90 -9.52 11.97
CA HIS A 35 -6.10 -9.72 11.18
C HIS A 35 -6.26 -11.21 10.82
N THR A 36 -7.43 -11.78 11.14
CA THR A 36 -7.68 -13.23 11.03
C THR A 36 -7.68 -13.71 9.59
N LEU A 37 -8.14 -12.89 8.65
CA LEU A 37 -8.12 -13.20 7.21
C LEU A 37 -6.73 -13.08 6.56
N VAL A 38 -5.76 -12.46 7.23
CA VAL A 38 -4.39 -12.32 6.69
C VAL A 38 -3.61 -13.57 7.01
N THR A 39 -3.22 -14.31 5.98
CA THR A 39 -2.44 -15.55 6.10
C THR A 39 -0.93 -15.31 5.99
N ALA A 40 -0.52 -14.31 5.22
CA ALA A 40 0.88 -13.93 5.03
C ALA A 40 1.01 -12.43 4.75
N VAL A 41 2.14 -11.84 5.17
CA VAL A 41 2.54 -10.47 4.89
C VAL A 41 3.92 -10.51 4.25
N HIS A 42 3.99 -10.11 2.98
CA HIS A 42 5.22 -10.11 2.19
C HIS A 42 5.82 -8.69 2.18
N LEU A 43 7.04 -8.55 2.68
CA LEU A 43 7.73 -7.27 2.80
C LEU A 43 8.93 -7.23 1.84
N LEU A 44 8.87 -6.35 0.84
CA LEU A 44 10.04 -6.03 0.01
C LEU A 44 10.91 -5.00 0.74
N VAL A 45 12.15 -5.37 1.08
CA VAL A 45 13.07 -4.53 1.84
C VAL A 45 14.38 -4.34 1.09
N ASN A 46 14.91 -3.13 1.09
CA ASN A 46 16.16 -2.79 0.39
C ASN A 46 17.32 -2.45 1.32
N GLN A 47 17.10 -2.51 2.63
CA GLN A 47 18.10 -2.20 3.65
C GLN A 47 18.25 -3.38 4.62
N PRO A 48 19.47 -3.88 4.87
CA PRO A 48 19.68 -4.94 5.85
C PRO A 48 19.26 -4.51 7.28
N SER A 49 19.35 -3.21 7.61
CA SER A 49 18.86 -2.69 8.89
C SER A 49 17.35 -2.84 9.08
N ALA A 50 16.56 -2.85 8.00
CA ALA A 50 15.12 -3.09 8.08
C ALA A 50 14.83 -4.55 8.44
N GLU A 51 15.58 -5.49 7.87
CA GLU A 51 15.49 -6.92 8.17
C GLU A 51 15.89 -7.21 9.62
N GLN A 52 17.03 -6.65 10.05
CA GLN A 52 17.47 -6.73 11.44
C GLN A 52 16.39 -6.21 12.40
N ARG A 53 15.84 -5.02 12.13
CA ARG A 53 14.79 -4.42 12.96
C ARG A 53 13.55 -5.32 13.04
N LEU A 54 13.08 -5.88 11.93
CA LEU A 54 11.96 -6.83 11.92
C LEU A 54 12.27 -8.07 12.76
N SER A 55 13.52 -8.54 12.75
CA SER A 55 13.95 -9.69 13.54
C SER A 55 13.97 -9.41 15.05
N GLU A 56 14.28 -8.19 15.46
CA GLU A 56 14.35 -7.77 16.87
C GLU A 56 12.95 -7.44 17.46
N GLN A 57 11.99 -7.05 16.61
CA GLN A 57 10.63 -6.75 17.05
C GLN A 57 9.87 -8.01 17.51
N ASN A 58 9.12 -7.87 18.61
CA ASN A 58 8.37 -8.94 19.26
C ASN A 58 6.91 -8.97 18.77
N PHE A 59 6.72 -9.07 17.44
CA PHE A 59 5.39 -9.07 16.84
C PHE A 59 4.60 -10.34 17.21
N HIS A 60 3.33 -10.16 17.58
CA HIS A 60 2.39 -11.27 17.60
C HIS A 60 2.11 -11.73 16.17
N ASN A 61 1.98 -13.04 15.96
CA ASN A 61 1.80 -13.66 14.65
C ASN A 61 2.95 -13.38 13.65
N LYS A 62 4.17 -13.15 14.14
CA LYS A 62 5.38 -12.90 13.33
C LYS A 62 5.66 -13.98 12.27
N HIS A 63 5.22 -15.22 12.49
CA HIS A 63 5.34 -16.32 11.52
C HIS A 63 4.64 -16.04 10.18
N LYS A 64 3.73 -15.06 10.11
CA LYS A 64 3.10 -14.60 8.86
C LYS A 64 4.01 -13.69 8.02
N ILE A 65 5.12 -13.19 8.57
CA ILE A 65 6.01 -12.25 7.88
C ILE A 65 7.00 -13.00 6.98
N PHE A 66 7.03 -12.62 5.71
CA PHE A 66 8.04 -13.06 4.75
C PHE A 66 8.80 -11.85 4.23
N VAL A 67 10.10 -11.78 4.53
CA VAL A 67 10.97 -10.68 4.12
C VAL A 67 11.70 -11.05 2.85
N HIS A 68 11.65 -10.17 1.84
CA HIS A 68 12.30 -10.36 0.54
C HIS A 68 13.21 -9.19 0.26
N ARG A 69 14.50 -9.48 0.10
CA ARG A 69 15.49 -8.45 -0.13
C ARG A 69 15.52 -8.02 -1.59
N ILE A 70 15.50 -6.72 -1.83
CA ILE A 70 15.66 -6.10 -3.14
C ILE A 70 16.84 -5.12 -3.14
N ASN A 71 17.37 -4.77 -4.30
CA ASN A 71 18.63 -4.01 -4.39
C ASN A 71 18.46 -2.48 -4.38
N ALA A 72 17.23 -2.00 -4.54
CA ALA A 72 16.92 -0.57 -4.67
C ALA A 72 15.60 -0.23 -3.96
N LEU A 73 15.23 1.05 -3.92
CA LEU A 73 13.89 1.42 -3.45
C LEU A 73 12.82 0.69 -4.28
N PRO A 74 11.80 0.09 -3.64
CA PRO A 74 10.76 -0.63 -4.38
C PRO A 74 10.05 0.25 -5.39
N LYS A 75 9.94 -0.25 -6.62
CA LYS A 75 9.07 0.24 -7.69
C LYS A 75 7.80 -0.60 -7.73
N TYR A 76 6.75 -0.12 -8.41
CA TYR A 76 5.57 -0.96 -8.64
C TYR A 76 5.92 -2.22 -9.44
N ARG A 77 6.87 -2.14 -10.37
CA ARG A 77 7.42 -3.31 -11.08
C ARG A 77 7.85 -4.42 -10.12
N ASP A 78 8.64 -4.11 -9.08
CA ASP A 78 9.14 -5.12 -8.14
C ASP A 78 7.99 -5.87 -7.43
N PHE A 79 6.90 -5.17 -7.09
CA PHE A 79 5.71 -5.81 -6.49
C PHE A 79 5.02 -6.75 -7.48
N PHE A 80 4.86 -6.34 -8.74
CA PHE A 80 4.20 -7.18 -9.74
C PHE A 80 5.08 -8.31 -10.24
N ASP A 81 6.40 -8.13 -10.30
CA ASP A 81 7.37 -9.21 -10.52
C ASP A 81 7.29 -10.25 -9.38
N TYR A 82 7.23 -9.77 -8.13
CA TYR A 82 7.04 -10.64 -6.98
C TYR A 82 5.72 -11.41 -7.03
N VAL A 83 4.61 -10.74 -7.38
CA VAL A 83 3.31 -11.41 -7.51
C VAL A 83 3.32 -12.42 -8.67
N ASN A 84 3.93 -12.08 -9.80
CA ASN A 84 4.11 -12.98 -10.95
C ASN A 84 4.87 -14.25 -10.56
N ASP A 85 5.91 -14.15 -9.73
CA ASP A 85 6.75 -15.28 -9.33
C ASP A 85 6.14 -16.11 -8.19
N ARG A 86 5.50 -15.48 -7.21
CA ARG A 86 5.16 -16.13 -5.92
C ARG A 86 3.68 -16.19 -5.57
N LEU A 87 2.87 -15.27 -6.08
CA LEU A 87 1.49 -15.05 -5.60
C LEU A 87 0.43 -15.19 -6.70
N GLN A 88 0.76 -15.85 -7.82
CA GLN A 88 -0.23 -16.16 -8.84
C GLN A 88 -1.40 -16.96 -8.26
N ASN A 89 -2.59 -16.67 -8.75
CA ASN A 89 -3.85 -17.25 -8.30
C ASN A 89 -4.14 -17.01 -6.81
N GLN A 90 -3.41 -16.16 -6.10
CA GLN A 90 -3.73 -15.75 -4.73
C GLN A 90 -4.56 -14.48 -4.70
N LEU A 91 -5.35 -14.31 -3.65
CA LEU A 91 -5.98 -13.02 -3.36
C LEU A 91 -4.94 -12.13 -2.69
N VAL A 92 -4.51 -11.08 -3.39
CA VAL A 92 -3.44 -10.19 -2.96
C VAL A 92 -4.01 -8.84 -2.56
N VAL A 93 -3.54 -8.31 -1.44
CA VAL A 93 -3.73 -6.91 -1.02
C VAL A 93 -2.36 -6.23 -1.03
N MET A 94 -2.12 -5.36 -2.01
CA MET A 94 -0.95 -4.48 -2.03
C MET A 94 -1.35 -3.13 -1.44
N MET A 95 -0.62 -2.65 -0.44
CA MET A 95 -0.99 -1.42 0.26
C MET A 95 0.22 -0.66 0.83
N ASN A 96 0.03 0.63 1.09
CA ASN A 96 1.02 1.46 1.76
C ASN A 96 1.29 0.96 3.20
N MET A 97 2.51 1.16 3.70
CA MET A 97 2.97 0.62 5.00
C MET A 97 2.26 1.23 6.22
N ASP A 98 1.53 2.32 6.04
CA ASP A 98 0.72 3.01 7.05
C ASP A 98 -0.77 2.74 6.89
N ILE A 99 -1.13 1.70 6.14
CA ILE A 99 -2.49 1.22 5.95
C ILE A 99 -2.67 -0.15 6.61
N TYR A 100 -3.77 -0.32 7.33
CA TYR A 100 -4.20 -1.62 7.82
C TYR A 100 -5.63 -1.96 7.43
N ILE A 101 -5.87 -3.27 7.34
CA ILE A 101 -7.18 -3.86 7.03
C ILE A 101 -8.10 -3.73 8.24
N GLY A 102 -9.32 -3.24 7.99
CA GLY A 102 -10.40 -3.15 8.95
C GLY A 102 -11.57 -4.08 8.61
N GLU A 103 -12.76 -3.65 8.96
CA GLU A 103 -13.99 -4.43 8.80
C GLU A 103 -14.41 -4.55 7.33
N GLY A 104 -15.16 -5.62 7.02
CA GLY A 104 -15.80 -5.84 5.72
C GLY A 104 -15.02 -6.74 4.76
N PHE A 105 -13.76 -7.05 5.07
CA PHE A 105 -12.93 -7.88 4.20
C PHE A 105 -13.41 -9.33 4.07
N GLU A 106 -14.28 -9.80 4.96
CA GLU A 106 -15.01 -11.06 4.84
C GLU A 106 -15.91 -11.12 3.59
N MET A 107 -16.29 -9.96 3.03
CA MET A 107 -17.07 -9.87 1.79
C MET A 107 -16.20 -10.02 0.52
N VAL A 108 -14.87 -10.01 0.64
CA VAL A 108 -13.99 -10.11 -0.53
C VAL A 108 -14.05 -11.53 -1.11
N ASN A 109 -14.63 -11.65 -2.29
CA ASN A 109 -14.78 -12.93 -2.98
C ASN A 109 -13.78 -13.06 -4.13
N LYS A 110 -12.76 -13.91 -3.94
CA LYS A 110 -11.75 -14.23 -4.96
C LYS A 110 -12.36 -14.69 -6.29
N THR A 111 -13.33 -15.60 -6.23
CA THR A 111 -13.99 -16.16 -7.43
C THR A 111 -14.70 -15.07 -8.23
N PHE A 112 -15.36 -14.14 -7.54
CA PHE A 112 -16.01 -13.00 -8.17
C PHE A 112 -15.01 -12.05 -8.85
N LEU A 113 -13.91 -11.71 -8.16
CA LEU A 113 -12.86 -10.86 -8.72
C LEU A 113 -12.28 -11.47 -10.00
N VAL A 114 -12.06 -12.78 -10.02
CA VAL A 114 -11.56 -13.51 -11.19
C VAL A 114 -12.60 -13.54 -12.30
N LYS A 115 -13.81 -14.07 -12.04
CA LYS A 115 -14.84 -14.28 -13.07
C LYS A 115 -15.33 -12.98 -13.70
N SER A 116 -15.38 -11.89 -12.94
CA SER A 116 -15.79 -10.58 -13.43
C SER A 116 -14.63 -9.68 -13.87
N ASN A 117 -13.39 -10.22 -13.88
CA ASN A 117 -12.16 -9.50 -14.19
C ASN A 117 -12.04 -8.15 -13.46
N LYS A 118 -12.31 -8.15 -12.15
CA LYS A 118 -12.31 -6.96 -11.29
C LYS A 118 -11.06 -6.87 -10.44
N ALA A 119 -10.76 -5.65 -10.00
CA ALA A 119 -9.87 -5.37 -8.89
C ALA A 119 -10.48 -4.25 -8.04
N TYR A 120 -10.21 -4.27 -6.74
CA TYR A 120 -10.60 -3.18 -5.84
C TYR A 120 -9.43 -2.23 -5.64
N VAL A 121 -9.73 -0.94 -5.65
CA VAL A 121 -8.76 0.15 -5.50
C VAL A 121 -9.30 1.06 -4.41
N LEU A 122 -8.90 0.79 -3.17
CA LEU A 122 -9.54 1.36 -1.99
C LEU A 122 -8.91 2.70 -1.61
N THR A 123 -9.79 3.65 -1.32
CA THR A 123 -9.46 4.78 -0.44
C THR A 123 -9.44 4.30 1.01
N ARG A 124 -8.93 5.16 1.91
CA ARG A 124 -8.85 4.88 3.34
C ARG A 124 -9.92 5.58 4.16
N HIS A 125 -10.00 5.16 5.42
CA HIS A 125 -10.74 5.78 6.50
C HIS A 125 -9.81 6.27 7.59
N GLY A 126 -10.39 7.11 8.43
CA GLY A 126 -9.76 7.66 9.62
C GLY A 126 -10.45 7.15 10.85
N ARG A 127 -9.66 6.96 11.89
CA ARG A 127 -10.18 6.68 13.22
C ARG A 127 -9.25 7.26 14.27
N LEU A 128 -9.67 7.12 15.53
CA LEU A 128 -8.80 7.40 16.65
C LEU A 128 -7.66 6.37 16.68
N GLU A 129 -6.44 6.85 16.50
CA GLU A 129 -5.21 6.09 16.66
C GLU A 129 -4.55 6.43 17.99
N LYS A 130 -3.58 5.62 18.42
CA LYS A 130 -2.91 5.79 19.72
C LYS A 130 -2.33 7.19 19.93
N LYS A 131 -1.85 7.84 18.84
CA LYS A 131 -1.14 9.12 18.89
C LYS A 131 -1.94 10.31 18.35
N CYS A 132 -3.02 10.08 17.61
CA CYS A 132 -3.79 11.14 16.99
C CYS A 132 -5.18 10.69 16.54
N ASN A 133 -6.04 11.65 16.20
CA ASN A 133 -7.29 11.36 15.52
C ASN A 133 -7.14 11.56 14.00
N MET A 134 -7.34 10.49 13.24
CA MET A 134 -7.36 10.52 11.77
C MET A 134 -8.77 10.70 11.20
N GLY A 135 -9.81 10.66 12.03
CA GLY A 135 -11.20 10.83 11.62
C GLY A 135 -11.49 12.19 10.98
N GLY A 136 -12.36 12.21 9.97
CA GLY A 136 -12.83 13.43 9.31
C GLY A 136 -11.80 14.12 8.40
N LYS A 137 -10.61 13.53 8.19
CA LYS A 137 -9.58 14.08 7.28
C LYS A 137 -10.03 13.99 5.82
N ARG A 138 -9.58 14.96 5.01
CA ARG A 138 -9.83 14.99 3.55
C ARG A 138 -9.14 13.82 2.84
N GLY A 139 -9.72 13.40 1.72
CA GLY A 139 -9.21 12.33 0.88
C GLY A 139 -9.62 10.92 1.29
N TYR A 140 -10.49 10.83 2.29
CA TYR A 140 -10.98 9.58 2.83
C TYR A 140 -12.26 9.18 2.09
N CYS A 141 -12.69 7.94 2.26
CA CYS A 141 -13.92 7.45 1.67
C CYS A 141 -15.12 8.38 1.97
N GLY A 142 -15.93 8.69 0.95
CA GLY A 142 -17.14 9.53 1.09
C GLY A 142 -16.97 10.98 0.64
N ALA A 143 -17.67 11.91 1.32
CA ALA A 143 -17.97 13.28 0.86
C ALA A 143 -16.77 14.26 0.73
N ASN A 144 -15.53 13.78 0.84
CA ASN A 144 -14.31 14.57 0.66
C ASN A 144 -13.24 13.78 -0.11
N TYR A 145 -13.68 12.90 -1.02
CA TYR A 145 -12.80 12.09 -1.84
C TYR A 145 -11.92 12.95 -2.76
N ILE A 146 -10.60 12.72 -2.69
CA ILE A 146 -9.60 13.47 -3.49
C ILE A 146 -8.82 12.57 -4.45
N ARG A 147 -9.32 11.35 -4.74
CA ARG A 147 -8.64 10.38 -5.62
C ARG A 147 -7.30 9.88 -5.07
N SER A 148 -7.23 9.73 -3.75
CA SER A 148 -6.09 9.12 -3.08
C SER A 148 -6.44 7.68 -2.70
N HIS A 149 -5.68 6.74 -3.26
CA HIS A 149 -5.87 5.31 -3.04
C HIS A 149 -4.60 4.73 -2.45
N ASP A 150 -4.74 3.80 -1.51
CA ASP A 150 -3.59 3.27 -0.77
C ASP A 150 -3.61 1.75 -0.62
N ALA A 151 -4.67 1.09 -1.12
CA ALA A 151 -4.77 -0.36 -1.10
C ALA A 151 -5.40 -0.88 -2.40
N TYR A 152 -4.84 -1.98 -2.91
CA TYR A 152 -5.19 -2.60 -4.18
C TYR A 152 -5.43 -4.09 -3.94
N ILE A 153 -6.65 -4.55 -4.20
CA ILE A 153 -7.07 -5.94 -4.00
C ILE A 153 -7.31 -6.59 -5.35
N PHE A 154 -6.56 -7.65 -5.65
CA PHE A 154 -6.63 -8.29 -6.96
C PHE A 154 -6.20 -9.76 -6.92
N VAL A 155 -6.45 -10.43 -8.04
CA VAL A 155 -5.94 -11.77 -8.34
C VAL A 155 -5.34 -11.72 -9.74
N LEU A 156 -4.08 -12.13 -9.86
CA LEU A 156 -3.46 -12.41 -11.16
C LEU A 156 -3.57 -13.90 -11.45
N THR A 157 -4.36 -14.23 -12.46
CA THR A 157 -4.53 -15.63 -12.93
C THR A 157 -3.51 -16.01 -13.99
N GLN A 158 -2.79 -15.03 -14.52
CA GLN A 158 -1.69 -15.16 -15.46
C GLN A 158 -0.63 -14.11 -15.11
N PRO A 159 0.67 -14.38 -15.34
CA PRO A 159 1.70 -13.38 -15.13
C PRO A 159 1.48 -12.17 -16.05
N LEU A 160 1.79 -10.98 -15.57
CA LEU A 160 1.88 -9.80 -16.43
C LEU A 160 3.06 -9.94 -17.38
N ASP A 161 2.84 -9.65 -18.66
CA ASP A 161 3.92 -9.65 -19.65
C ASP A 161 4.88 -8.46 -19.46
N GLU A 162 6.07 -8.56 -20.06
CA GLU A 162 7.12 -7.54 -19.95
C GLU A 162 6.66 -6.16 -20.44
N SER A 163 5.78 -6.10 -21.43
CA SER A 163 5.26 -4.82 -21.93
C SER A 163 4.39 -4.10 -20.89
N VAL A 164 3.71 -4.85 -20.03
CA VAL A 164 2.96 -4.30 -18.88
C VAL A 164 3.90 -3.98 -17.72
N LEU A 165 4.88 -4.84 -17.42
CA LEU A 165 5.84 -4.61 -16.34
C LEU A 165 6.72 -3.37 -16.58
N ALA A 166 7.10 -3.10 -17.82
CA ALA A 166 7.81 -1.89 -18.21
C ALA A 166 7.02 -0.60 -17.90
N GLU A 167 5.68 -0.66 -17.96
CA GLU A 167 4.82 0.48 -17.60
C GLU A 167 4.77 0.72 -16.08
N LEU A 168 5.19 -0.26 -15.28
CA LEU A 168 5.24 -0.23 -13.82
C LEU A 168 6.65 0.09 -13.28
N ASP A 169 7.62 0.30 -14.17
CA ASP A 169 9.02 0.55 -13.82
C ASP A 169 9.24 2.02 -13.42
N TYR A 170 8.66 2.42 -12.29
CA TYR A 170 8.81 3.73 -11.70
C TYR A 170 8.71 3.69 -10.18
N ASP A 171 9.34 4.67 -9.54
CA ASP A 171 9.44 4.73 -8.07
C ASP A 171 8.06 4.85 -7.41
N MET A 172 7.89 4.17 -6.29
CA MET A 172 6.75 4.38 -5.40
C MET A 172 6.92 5.65 -4.56
N ASN A 173 5.84 6.12 -3.93
CA ASN A 173 5.81 7.28 -3.03
C ASN A 173 6.15 8.63 -3.67
N VAL A 174 6.11 8.73 -5.01
CA VAL A 174 6.19 10.00 -5.77
C VAL A 174 4.79 10.47 -6.18
N LEU A 175 4.63 11.77 -6.51
CA LEU A 175 3.29 12.29 -6.82
C LEU A 175 2.75 11.70 -8.13
N GLY A 176 1.54 11.14 -8.08
CA GLY A 176 0.87 10.55 -9.24
C GLY A 176 1.27 9.09 -9.52
N ALA A 177 2.10 8.47 -8.67
CA ALA A 177 2.49 7.07 -8.82
C ALA A 177 1.27 6.13 -8.76
N GLU A 178 0.33 6.40 -7.85
CA GLU A 178 -0.93 5.67 -7.70
C GLU A 178 -1.84 5.87 -8.92
N ASN A 179 -1.86 7.08 -9.49
CA ASN A 179 -2.65 7.39 -10.69
C ASN A 179 -2.14 6.60 -11.89
N ARG A 180 -0.82 6.49 -12.06
CA ARG A 180 -0.21 5.68 -13.10
C ARG A 180 -0.52 4.19 -12.90
N LEU A 181 -0.47 3.69 -11.66
CA LEU A 181 -0.82 2.30 -11.38
C LEU A 181 -2.28 2.01 -11.77
N ILE A 182 -3.21 2.88 -11.38
CA ILE A 182 -4.63 2.76 -11.71
C ILE A 182 -4.84 2.78 -13.22
N TRP A 183 -4.10 3.63 -13.94
CA TRP A 183 -4.11 3.65 -15.39
C TRP A 183 -3.58 2.33 -15.99
N VAL A 184 -2.48 1.77 -15.48
CA VAL A 184 -1.93 0.48 -15.95
C VAL A 184 -2.92 -0.66 -15.70
N LEU A 185 -3.48 -0.75 -14.50
CA LEU A 185 -4.47 -1.79 -14.16
C LEU A 185 -5.70 -1.72 -15.08
N ARG A 186 -6.19 -0.51 -15.37
CA ARG A 186 -7.36 -0.30 -16.23
C ARG A 186 -7.05 -0.54 -17.71
N ASN A 187 -5.93 -0.01 -18.21
CA ASN A 187 -5.69 0.10 -19.65
C ASN A 187 -4.74 -0.95 -20.21
N ARG A 188 -3.82 -1.47 -19.41
CA ARG A 188 -2.87 -2.52 -19.80
C ARG A 188 -3.32 -3.89 -19.32
N VAL A 189 -3.67 -4.00 -18.03
CA VAL A 189 -4.18 -5.27 -17.43
C VAL A 189 -5.67 -5.50 -17.71
N LYS A 190 -6.39 -4.47 -18.17
CA LYS A 190 -7.83 -4.51 -18.53
C LYS A 190 -8.75 -4.89 -17.36
N LYS A 191 -8.37 -4.58 -16.12
CA LYS A 191 -9.22 -4.80 -14.94
C LYS A 191 -10.34 -3.78 -14.87
N ARG A 192 -11.54 -4.23 -14.48
CA ARG A 192 -12.62 -3.33 -14.06
C ARG A 192 -12.40 -2.93 -12.60
N LEU A 193 -12.06 -1.66 -12.39
CA LEU A 193 -11.70 -1.14 -11.07
C LEU A 193 -12.92 -0.63 -10.32
N LEU A 194 -13.06 -1.03 -9.05
CA LEU A 194 -14.10 -0.55 -8.13
C LEU A 194 -13.46 -0.02 -6.85
N ASN A 195 -14.13 0.89 -6.17
CA ASN A 195 -13.69 1.40 -4.87
C ASN A 195 -14.81 1.19 -3.83
N PRO A 196 -15.01 -0.05 -3.35
CA PRO A 196 -16.01 -0.36 -2.34
C PRO A 196 -15.60 0.07 -0.92
N CYS A 197 -14.98 1.25 -0.76
CA CYS A 197 -14.43 1.69 0.52
C CYS A 197 -15.46 1.83 1.65
N GLU A 198 -16.73 2.05 1.34
CA GLU A 198 -17.79 2.09 2.38
C GLU A 198 -18.05 0.71 2.98
N HIS A 199 -17.79 -0.35 2.21
CA HIS A 199 -17.98 -1.74 2.60
C HIS A 199 -16.67 -2.36 3.10
N LEU A 200 -15.55 -2.08 2.42
CA LEU A 200 -14.22 -2.62 2.71
C LEU A 200 -13.36 -1.53 3.34
N LYS A 201 -13.24 -1.55 4.67
CA LYS A 201 -12.53 -0.48 5.38
C LYS A 201 -11.04 -0.76 5.45
N THR A 202 -10.25 0.20 4.99
CA THR A 202 -8.83 0.30 5.33
C THR A 202 -8.62 1.57 6.15
N TYR A 203 -7.65 1.57 7.04
CA TYR A 203 -7.41 2.66 7.97
C TYR A 203 -6.00 3.22 7.83
N HIS A 204 -5.89 4.55 7.89
CA HIS A 204 -4.63 5.26 7.71
C HIS A 204 -4.01 5.66 9.05
N ASN A 205 -2.92 5.00 9.44
CA ASN A 205 -2.16 5.29 10.65
C ASN A 205 -0.96 6.18 10.34
N HIS A 206 -1.21 7.48 10.18
CA HIS A 206 -0.20 8.46 9.83
C HIS A 206 -0.38 9.76 10.61
N CYS A 207 0.09 9.77 11.86
CA CYS A 207 -0.01 10.91 12.75
C CYS A 207 1.13 11.90 12.55
N VAL A 208 2.33 11.42 12.21
CA VAL A 208 3.52 12.25 12.09
C VAL A 208 3.85 12.54 10.63
N ASP A 209 3.73 13.80 10.25
CA ASP A 209 4.20 14.29 8.96
C ASP A 209 5.72 14.49 8.99
N ILE A 210 6.42 13.66 8.22
CA ILE A 210 7.87 13.72 8.01
C ILE A 210 8.23 14.00 6.55
N HIS A 211 7.27 14.41 5.71
CA HIS A 211 7.55 14.65 4.31
C HIS A 211 8.63 15.72 4.12
N GLY A 212 9.77 15.31 3.58
CA GLY A 212 10.77 16.23 3.03
C GLY A 212 10.24 16.94 1.77
N SER A 213 10.82 18.09 1.44
CA SER A 213 10.48 18.95 0.30
C SER A 213 10.24 18.22 -1.03
N VAL A 214 9.34 18.80 -1.85
CA VAL A 214 9.07 18.56 -3.29
C VAL A 214 9.27 17.11 -3.76
N ARG A 215 8.18 16.34 -3.74
CA ARG A 215 8.10 15.06 -4.45
C ARG A 215 7.92 15.32 -5.96
N PRO A 216 8.71 14.70 -6.85
CA PRO A 216 8.47 14.82 -8.29
C PRO A 216 7.10 14.25 -8.65
N ARG A 217 6.42 14.89 -9.60
CA ARG A 217 5.15 14.40 -10.16
C ARG A 217 5.41 13.69 -11.48
N ILE A 218 4.99 12.44 -11.58
CA ILE A 218 5.30 11.57 -12.72
C ILE A 218 4.11 11.31 -13.65
N ASP A 219 2.90 11.70 -13.27
CA ASP A 219 1.68 11.55 -14.08
C ASP A 219 1.40 12.76 -15.00
N LYS A 220 2.44 13.50 -15.40
CA LYS A 220 2.33 14.61 -16.37
C LYS A 220 2.15 14.05 -17.79
N GLY A 221 1.38 14.74 -18.65
CA GLY A 221 1.37 14.44 -20.09
C GLY A 221 0.27 13.49 -20.61
N GLY A 222 -0.89 13.39 -19.96
CA GLY A 222 -2.06 12.73 -20.56
C GLY A 222 -2.52 11.45 -19.87
N TYR A 223 -1.91 11.06 -18.75
CA TYR A 223 -2.48 10.08 -17.81
C TYR A 223 -3.73 10.66 -17.12
N LYS A 224 -4.79 10.87 -17.90
CA LYS A 224 -6.08 11.38 -17.43
C LYS A 224 -6.79 10.23 -16.71
N GLY A 225 -7.06 10.39 -15.42
CA GLY A 225 -8.09 9.59 -14.73
C GLY A 225 -7.61 8.51 -13.76
N GLY A 226 -6.67 8.84 -12.87
CA GLY A 226 -6.20 7.90 -11.85
C GLY A 226 -7.16 7.64 -10.69
N GLY A 227 -8.31 8.31 -10.60
CA GLY A 227 -9.28 8.03 -9.53
C GLY A 227 -10.19 6.84 -9.84
N VAL A 228 -10.64 6.16 -8.80
CA VAL A 228 -11.79 5.26 -8.82
C VAL A 228 -12.79 5.78 -7.78
N GLU A 229 -13.86 6.44 -8.25
CA GLU A 229 -14.89 7.00 -7.37
C GLU A 229 -15.46 5.90 -6.45
N PRO A 230 -15.78 6.21 -5.18
CA PRO A 230 -16.46 5.27 -4.28
C PRO A 230 -17.67 4.59 -4.95
N SER A 231 -17.78 3.28 -4.77
CA SER A 231 -18.80 2.45 -5.45
C SER A 231 -19.28 1.31 -4.55
N GLY A 232 -20.32 0.58 -4.95
CA GLY A 232 -20.66 -0.71 -4.36
C GLY A 232 -19.69 -1.85 -4.76
N LEU A 233 -19.92 -3.05 -4.22
CA LEU A 233 -19.21 -4.30 -4.54
C LEU A 233 -19.57 -4.89 -5.93
#